data_AF-X1MFP7-F1
#
_entry.id   AF-X1MFP7-F1
#
_cell.length_a   1.000
_cell.length_b   1.000
_cell.length_c   1.000
_cell.angle_alpha   90.00
_cell.angle_beta   90.00
_cell.angle_gamma   90.00
#
_symmetry.space_group_name_H-M   'P 1'
#
loop_
_entity.id
_entity.type
_entity.pdbx_description
1 polymer ?
#
loop_
_entity_poly.entity_id
_entity_poly.type
_entity_poly.pdbx_seq_one_letter_code
_entity_poly.pdbx_strand_id
1 'polypeptide(L)' 'MAKVILIALGGNAIKQSNEKGSSEEQFKNCWKTTKHISEIIKNLDEEDRLIITHGNGP' A
#
# COMPACT_ATOMS: atom_id res chain seq x y z
N MET A 1 13.47 9.62 -18.79
CA MET A 1 14.09 8.48 -18.08
C MET A 1 12.98 7.86 -17.25
N ALA A 2 12.77 6.54 -17.37
CA ALA A 2 11.75 5.84 -16.59
C ALA A 2 12.06 5.96 -15.09
N LYS A 3 11.04 6.28 -14.28
CA LYS A 3 11.15 6.38 -12.83
C LYS A 3 10.84 5.03 -12.21
N VAL A 4 11.54 4.71 -11.13
CA VAL A 4 11.24 3.56 -10.28
C VAL A 4 10.93 4.07 -8.89
N ILE A 5 9.73 3.76 -8.41
CA ILE A 5 9.26 4.12 -7.07
C ILE A 5 9.11 2.85 -6.25
N LEU A 6 9.79 2.79 -5.11
CA LEU A 6 9.65 1.72 -4.12
C LEU A 6 8.86 2.26 -2.92
N ILE A 7 7.72 1.64 -2.61
CA ILE A 7 6.91 1.94 -1.43
C ILE A 7 7.04 0.79 -0.43
N ALA A 8 7.64 1.07 0.72
CA ALA A 8 7.67 0.14 1.86
C ALA A 8 6.55 0.48 2.84
N LEU A 9 5.50 -0.34 2.85
CA LEU A 9 4.34 -0.19 3.73
C LEU A 9 4.65 -0.70 5.15
N GLY A 10 4.22 0.08 6.14
CA GLY A 10 4.18 -0.36 7.54
C GLY A 10 3.00 -1.30 7.81
N GLY A 11 3.01 -1.99 8.95
CA GLY A 11 1.93 -2.92 9.35
C GLY A 11 0.56 -2.24 9.44
N ASN A 12 0.52 -0.95 9.76
CA ASN A 12 -0.69 -0.11 9.79
C ASN A 12 -1.36 0.07 8.42
N ALA A 13 -0.67 -0.23 7.32
CA ALA A 13 -1.29 -0.27 5.99
C ALA A 13 -2.26 -1.46 5.85
N ILE A 14 -2.13 -2.47 6.71
CA ILE A 14 -2.85 -3.74 6.69
C ILE A 14 -3.71 -3.87 7.97
N LYS A 15 -3.18 -3.55 9.16
CA LYS A 15 -3.88 -3.72 10.44
C LYS A 15 -3.56 -2.59 11.42
N GLN A 16 -4.58 -1.97 12.01
CA GLN A 16 -4.40 -0.98 13.09
C GLN A 16 -4.14 -1.66 14.45
N SER A 17 -3.53 -0.92 15.38
CA SER A 17 -3.20 -1.43 16.72
C SER A 17 -4.42 -1.82 17.56
N ASN A 18 -5.57 -1.17 17.33
CA ASN A 18 -6.83 -1.40 18.03
C ASN A 18 -7.77 -2.39 17.35
N GLU A 19 -7.40 -2.94 16.20
CA GLU A 19 -8.20 -3.90 15.44
C GLU A 19 -7.87 -5.34 15.82
N LYS A 20 -8.83 -6.25 15.66
CA LYS A 20 -8.63 -7.69 15.90
C LYS A 20 -7.77 -8.33 14.80
N GLY A 21 -7.69 -7.70 13.63
CA GLY A 21 -6.99 -8.23 12.47
C GLY A 21 -7.83 -9.20 11.67
N SER A 22 -9.16 -9.06 11.68
CA SER A 22 -10.03 -9.88 10.83
C SER A 22 -9.74 -9.62 9.35
N SER A 23 -10.04 -10.58 8.48
CA SER A 23 -9.86 -10.41 7.03
C SER A 23 -10.62 -9.18 6.51
N GLU A 24 -11.78 -8.85 7.07
CA GLU A 24 -12.57 -7.68 6.69
C GLU A 24 -11.89 -6.36 7.11
N GLU A 25 -11.39 -6.28 8.35
CA GLU A 25 -10.64 -5.12 8.84
C GLU A 25 -9.39 -4.89 7.97
N GLN A 26 -8.65 -5.98 7.69
CA GLN A 26 -7.45 -5.90 6.87
C GLN A 26 -7.76 -5.50 5.43
N PHE A 27 -8.80 -6.05 4.82
CA PHE A 27 -9.23 -5.68 3.48
C PHE A 27 -9.59 -4.19 3.41
N LYS A 28 -10.30 -3.67 4.42
CA LYS A 28 -10.64 -2.24 4.51
C LYS A 28 -9.42 -1.35 4.64
N ASN A 29 -8.40 -1.75 5.39
CA ASN A 29 -7.15 -1.01 5.50
C ASN A 29 -6.34 -1.06 4.20
N CYS A 30 -6.20 -2.23 3.59
CA CYS A 30 -5.57 -2.38 2.28
C CYS A 30 -6.27 -1.50 1.23
N TRP A 31 -7.60 -1.45 1.22
CA TRP A 31 -8.36 -0.58 0.33
C TRP A 31 -8.06 0.92 0.55
N LYS A 32 -7.94 1.37 1.80
CA LYS A 32 -7.54 2.75 2.08
C LYS A 32 -6.11 3.03 1.60
N THR A 33 -5.20 2.10 1.85
CA THR A 33 -3.80 2.20 1.40
C THR A 33 -3.71 2.27 -0.12
N THR A 34 -4.42 1.40 -0.85
CA THR A 34 -4.41 1.40 -2.32
C THR A 34 -5.05 2.65 -2.90
N LYS A 35 -6.01 3.29 -2.22
CA LYS A 35 -6.54 4.60 -2.62
C LYS A 35 -5.43 5.66 -2.65
N HIS A 36 -4.57 5.73 -1.63
CA HIS A 36 -3.43 6.66 -1.64
C HIS A 36 -2.42 6.32 -2.75
N ILE A 37 -2.13 5.04 -2.94
CA ILE A 37 -1.25 4.58 -4.02
C ILE A 37 -1.81 4.95 -5.40
N SER A 38 -3.13 4.89 -5.59
CA SER A 38 -3.77 5.26 -6.86
C SER A 38 -3.52 6.72 -7.24
N GLU A 39 -3.40 7.62 -6.27
CA GLU A 39 -3.05 9.03 -6.52
C GLU A 39 -1.60 9.18 -6.99
N ILE A 40 -0.70 8.28 -6.57
CA ILE A 40 0.68 8.23 -7.09
C ILE A 40 0.67 7.72 -8.53
N ILE A 41 -0.06 6.63 -8.80
CA ILE A 41 -0.15 5.99 -10.12
C ILE A 41 -0.66 6.95 -11.19
N LYS A 42 -1.59 7.86 -10.86
CA LYS A 42 -2.09 8.90 -11.79
C LYS A 42 -1.00 9.79 -12.39
N ASN A 43 0.16 9.88 -11.76
CA ASN A 43 1.28 10.70 -12.20
C ASN A 43 2.42 9.88 -12.84
N LEU A 44 2.20 8.58 -13.05
CA LEU A 44 3.17 7.68 -13.67
C LEU A 44 2.89 7.52 -15.16
N ASP A 45 3.97 7.46 -15.93
CA ASP A 45 3.93 7.11 -17.35
C ASP A 45 4.03 5.58 -17.53
N GLU A 46 3.73 5.06 -18.73
CA GLU A 46 3.70 3.61 -19.01
C GLU A 46 5.05 2.90 -18.75
N GLU A 47 6.15 3.62 -18.90
CA GLU A 47 7.51 3.11 -18.66
C GLU A 47 7.92 3.16 -17.19
N ASP A 48 7.20 3.92 -16.36
CA ASP A 48 7.47 4.01 -14.92
C ASP A 48 7.11 2.68 -14.23
N ARG A 49 7.78 2.42 -13.10
CA ARG A 49 7.58 1.20 -12.33
C ARG A 49 7.31 1.54 -10.87
N LEU A 50 6.26 0.93 -10.33
CA LEU A 50 5.92 0.98 -8.92
C LEU A 50 6.14 -0.39 -8.29
N ILE A 51 6.94 -0.44 -7.23
CA ILE A 51 7.23 -1.64 -6.46
C ILE A 51 6.68 -1.42 -5.05
N ILE A 52 5.88 -2.34 -4.54
CA ILE A 52 5.28 -2.26 -3.22
C ILE A 52 5.79 -3.43 -2.38
N THR A 53 6.32 -3.12 -1.21
CA THR A 53 6.72 -4.10 -0.19
C THR A 53 5.99 -3.80 1.11
N HIS A 54 5.91 -4.78 2.01
CA HIS A 54 5.31 -4.57 3.33
C HIS A 54 5.97 -5.47 4.38
N GLY A 55 5.84 -5.10 5.66
CA GLY A 55 6.13 -5.99 6.78
C GLY A 55 4.98 -6.98 7.05
N ASN A 56 5.24 -8.06 7.79
CA ASN A 56 4.23 -9.08 8.14
C ASN A 56 4.10 -9.33 9.67
N GLY A 57 4.74 -8.52 10.51
CA GLY A 57 4.86 -8.77 11.95
C GLY A 57 3.55 -8.77 12.78
N PRO A 58 2.60 -7.85 12.57
CA PRO A 58 1.29 -7.90 13.22
C PRO A 58 0.45 -9.08 12.76
#